data_AF-A0A847MFB1-F1
#
_entry.id   AF-A0A847MFB1-F1
#
_cell.length_a   1.000
_cell.length_b   1.000
_cell.length_c   1.000
_cell.angle_alpha   90.00
_cell.angle_beta   90.00
_cell.angle_gamma   90.00
#
_symmetry.space_group_name_H-M   'P 1'
#
loop_
_entity.id
_entity.type
_entity.pdbx_description
1 polymer ?
#
loop_
_entity_poly.entity_id
_entity_poly.type
_entity_poly.pdbx_seq_one_letter_code
_entity_poly.pdbx_strand_id
1 'polypeptide(L)'
;MFSIQLTKAKEFRRYIEDHYEFGDFALIRGREETAEIGFVFADEDVKNWPSLYKKADNICDHFDKRLREERLHTVAYSRVGKDLDFITVSIVIRLHTFSEGQIHQIADVIMNILREVNPYYEK
;
A
#
# COMPACT_ATOMS: atom_id res chain seq x y z
N MET A 1 30.87 -1.15 -16.36
CA MET A 1 30.15 -0.74 -15.12
C MET A 1 28.71 -1.15 -15.32
N PHE A 2 28.27 -2.28 -14.76
CA PHE A 2 26.87 -2.71 -14.88
C PHE A 2 26.05 -1.89 -13.90
N SER A 3 25.38 -0.85 -14.37
CA SER A 3 24.31 -0.21 -13.60
C SER A 3 23.15 -1.18 -13.60
N ILE A 4 22.88 -1.83 -12.46
CA ILE A 4 21.66 -2.62 -12.29
C ILE A 4 20.54 -1.58 -12.21
N GLN A 5 19.82 -1.38 -13.32
CA GLN A 5 18.59 -0.59 -13.30
C GLN A 5 17.63 -1.25 -12.30
N LEU A 6 17.38 -0.57 -11.18
CA LEU A 6 16.34 -0.95 -10.25
C LEU A 6 15.00 -0.87 -11.01
N THR A 7 14.18 -1.91 -10.88
CA THR A 7 12.81 -1.83 -11.40
C THR A 7 12.08 -0.75 -10.62
N LYS A 8 11.07 -0.11 -11.21
CA LYS A 8 10.36 0.98 -10.54
C LYS A 8 9.71 0.57 -9.23
N ALA A 9 9.24 -0.67 -9.15
CA ALA A 9 8.72 -1.21 -7.90
C ALA A 9 9.80 -1.38 -6.82
N LYS A 10 11.05 -1.70 -7.20
CA LYS A 10 12.18 -1.72 -6.25
C LYS A 10 12.55 -0.32 -5.80
N GLU A 11 12.49 0.66 -6.71
CA GLU A 11 12.71 2.07 -6.36
C GLU A 11 11.67 2.59 -5.35
N PHE A 12 10.39 2.34 -5.63
CA PHE A 12 9.30 2.67 -4.72
C PHE A 12 9.51 2.02 -3.34
N ARG A 13 9.80 0.72 -3.32
CA ARG A 13 10.03 -0.01 -2.07
C ARG A 13 11.21 0.54 -1.27
N ARG A 14 12.36 0.74 -1.93
CA ARG A 14 13.57 1.28 -1.29
C ARG A 14 13.27 2.64 -0.66
N TYR A 15 12.62 3.53 -1.41
CA TYR A 15 12.27 4.86 -0.91
C TYR A 15 11.41 4.78 0.36
N ILE A 16 10.38 3.92 0.36
CA ILE A 16 9.53 3.73 1.54
C ILE A 16 10.34 3.19 2.73
N GLU A 17 11.13 2.14 2.53
CA GLU A 17 11.92 1.50 3.58
C GLU A 17 12.98 2.45 4.17
N ASP A 18 13.48 3.41 3.39
CA ASP A 18 14.46 4.41 3.84
C ASP A 18 13.84 5.59 4.63
N HIS A 19 12.53 5.86 4.46
CA HIS A 19 11.87 7.07 4.98
C HIS A 19 10.70 6.82 5.93
N TYR A 20 10.19 5.59 6.01
CA TYR A 20 9.01 5.24 6.79
C TYR A 20 9.25 3.99 7.63
N GLU A 21 8.70 3.96 8.84
CA GLU A 21 8.89 2.84 9.77
C GLU A 21 7.92 1.70 9.46
N PHE A 22 8.38 0.46 9.68
CA PHE A 22 7.47 -0.68 9.71
C PHE A 22 6.46 -0.49 10.84
N GLY A 23 5.16 -0.56 10.53
CA GLY A 23 4.09 -0.09 11.39
C GLY A 23 3.32 1.11 10.81
N ASP A 24 3.95 1.95 9.98
CA ASP A 24 3.22 2.86 9.07
C ASP A 24 2.59 2.10 7.89
N PHE A 25 3.15 0.92 7.59
CA PHE A 25 2.67 -0.09 6.67
C PHE A 25 3.07 -1.47 7.23
N ALA A 26 2.40 -2.53 6.79
CA ALA A 26 2.78 -3.92 7.12
C ALA A 26 2.92 -4.82 5.87
N LEU A 27 2.50 -4.31 4.72
CA LEU A 27 2.62 -4.98 3.43
C LEU A 27 3.37 -4.04 2.49
N ILE A 28 4.47 -4.51 1.90
CA ILE A 28 5.08 -3.86 0.74
C ILE A 28 5.61 -4.91 -0.24
N ARG A 29 5.15 -4.86 -1.48
CA ARG A 29 5.51 -5.79 -2.55
C ARG A 29 5.75 -5.02 -3.83
N GLY A 30 6.67 -5.53 -4.64
CA GLY A 30 6.99 -4.94 -5.92
C GLY A 30 7.23 -6.00 -6.96
N ARG A 31 6.59 -5.86 -8.12
CA ARG A 31 6.84 -6.69 -9.29
C ARG A 31 7.02 -5.79 -10.50
N GLU A 32 8.24 -5.73 -11.01
CA GLU A 32 8.62 -4.93 -12.18
C GLU A 32 8.17 -3.46 -12.02
N GLU A 33 7.08 -3.10 -12.70
CA GLU A 33 6.50 -1.76 -12.81
C GLU A 33 5.26 -1.55 -11.92
N THR A 34 4.94 -2.50 -11.03
CA THR A 34 3.79 -2.42 -10.12
C THR A 34 4.24 -2.57 -8.67
N ALA A 35 3.79 -1.67 -7.80
CA ALA A 35 3.97 -1.76 -6.35
C ALA A 35 2.63 -1.99 -5.65
N GLU A 36 2.67 -2.67 -4.51
CA GLU A 36 1.53 -2.87 -3.62
C GLU A 36 1.98 -2.55 -2.20
N ILE A 37 1.22 -1.72 -1.49
CA ILE A 37 1.53 -1.32 -0.12
C ILE A 37 0.25 -1.22 0.71
N GLY A 38 0.31 -1.58 1.99
CA GLY A 38 -0.87 -1.54 2.85
C GLY A 38 -0.71 -2.21 4.19
N PHE A 39 -1.82 -2.75 4.69
CA PHE A 39 -1.95 -3.38 6.00
C PHE A 39 -2.30 -4.86 5.89
N VAL A 40 -1.97 -5.57 6.95
CA VAL A 40 -2.26 -6.98 7.16
C VAL A 40 -3.06 -7.13 8.46
N PHE A 41 -4.16 -7.86 8.38
CA PHE A 41 -4.95 -8.30 9.52
C PHE A 41 -4.80 -9.80 9.69
N ALA A 42 -4.54 -10.21 10.93
CA ALA A 42 -4.41 -11.60 11.34
C ALA A 42 -5.28 -11.82 12.57
N ASP A 43 -6.05 -12.91 12.60
CA ASP A 43 -6.70 -13.38 13.81
C ASP A 43 -6.80 -14.91 13.75
N GLU A 44 -6.35 -15.57 14.81
CA GLU A 44 -6.38 -17.02 14.95
C GLU A 44 -7.82 -17.55 15.08
N ASP A 45 -8.75 -16.74 15.61
CA ASP A 45 -10.18 -17.08 15.66
C ASP A 45 -10.89 -16.63 14.37
N VAL A 46 -11.22 -17.61 13.53
CA VAL A 46 -11.94 -17.40 12.27
C VAL A 46 -13.30 -16.71 12.47
N LYS A 47 -13.89 -16.77 13.68
CA LYS A 47 -15.13 -16.06 13.99
C LYS A 47 -14.99 -14.53 13.93
N ASN A 48 -13.78 -14.01 14.11
CA ASN A 48 -13.51 -12.57 14.05
C ASN A 48 -13.27 -12.07 12.61
N TRP A 49 -13.05 -12.98 11.66
CA TRP A 49 -12.72 -12.61 10.28
C TRP A 49 -13.79 -11.75 9.59
N PRO A 50 -15.11 -11.97 9.77
CA PRO A 50 -16.10 -11.07 9.19
C PRO A 50 -15.96 -9.61 9.67
N SER A 51 -15.56 -9.41 10.93
CA SER A 51 -15.28 -8.07 11.48
C SER A 51 -14.02 -7.46 10.84
N LEU A 52 -12.98 -8.28 10.66
CA LEU A 52 -11.75 -7.86 9.98
C LEU A 52 -11.98 -7.51 8.52
N TYR A 53 -12.77 -8.28 7.78
CA TYR A 53 -13.17 -7.95 6.41
C TYR A 53 -13.91 -6.62 6.36
N LYS A 54 -14.87 -6.40 7.27
CA LYS A 54 -15.57 -5.11 7.35
C LYS A 54 -14.62 -3.94 7.64
N LYS A 55 -13.62 -4.14 8.51
CA LYS A 55 -12.58 -3.13 8.78
C LYS A 55 -11.73 -2.87 7.53
N ALA A 56 -11.31 -3.93 6.84
CA ALA A 56 -10.55 -3.85 5.60
C ALA A 56 -11.33 -3.14 4.50
N ASP A 57 -12.61 -3.44 4.32
CA ASP A 57 -13.49 -2.80 3.34
C ASP A 57 -13.62 -1.29 3.64
N ASN A 58 -13.85 -0.91 4.90
CA ASN A 58 -13.91 0.51 5.28
C ASN A 58 -12.60 1.27 4.97
N ILE A 59 -11.44 0.63 5.18
CA ILE A 59 -10.14 1.21 4.84
C ILE A 59 -9.97 1.28 3.32
N CYS A 60 -10.41 0.26 2.59
CA CYS A 60 -10.38 0.19 1.13
C CYS A 60 -11.19 1.34 0.51
N ASP A 61 -12.39 1.60 1.05
CA ASP A 61 -13.25 2.72 0.65
C ASP A 61 -12.58 4.07 0.92
N HIS A 62 -11.90 4.21 2.07
CA HIS A 62 -11.11 5.41 2.38
C HIS A 62 -9.98 5.62 1.38
N PHE A 63 -9.23 4.56 1.06
CA PHE A 63 -8.17 4.62 0.05
C PHE A 63 -8.72 5.04 -1.31
N ASP A 64 -9.82 4.45 -1.77
CA ASP A 64 -10.42 4.81 -3.06
C ASP A 64 -10.87 6.26 -3.11
N LYS A 65 -11.44 6.77 -2.00
CA LYS A 65 -11.79 8.19 -1.87
C LYS A 65 -10.55 9.07 -1.99
N ARG A 66 -9.50 8.81 -1.20
CA ARG A 66 -8.28 9.64 -1.21
C ARG A 66 -7.53 9.56 -2.54
N LEU A 67 -7.47 8.39 -3.18
CA LEU A 67 -6.87 8.25 -4.51
C LEU A 67 -7.59 9.08 -5.58
N ARG A 68 -8.90 9.31 -5.45
CA ARG A 68 -9.64 10.22 -6.35
C ARG A 68 -9.30 11.68 -6.05
N GLU A 69 -9.27 12.06 -4.78
CA GLU A 69 -8.94 13.42 -4.33
C GLU A 69 -7.52 13.83 -4.75
N GLU A 70 -6.54 12.92 -4.63
CA GLU A 70 -5.15 13.09 -5.06
C GLU A 70 -4.96 12.88 -6.58
N ARG A 71 -6.05 12.61 -7.33
CA ARG A 71 -6.03 12.35 -8.79
C ARG A 71 -5.15 11.16 -9.22
N LEU A 72 -4.92 10.20 -8.32
CA LEU A 72 -4.13 8.98 -8.56
C LEU A 72 -4.95 7.78 -9.02
N HIS A 73 -6.29 7.83 -8.96
CA HIS A 73 -7.20 6.72 -9.30
C HIS A 73 -7.04 6.12 -10.72
N THR A 74 -6.36 6.81 -11.64
CA THR A 74 -6.06 6.28 -12.99
C THR A 74 -4.85 5.35 -13.00
N VAL A 75 -3.96 5.47 -12.02
CA VAL A 75 -2.70 4.71 -11.92
C VAL A 75 -2.63 3.84 -10.68
N ALA A 76 -3.46 4.11 -9.67
CA ALA A 76 -3.55 3.35 -8.44
C ALA A 76 -5.00 2.98 -8.11
N TYR A 77 -5.19 1.86 -7.42
CA TYR A 77 -6.48 1.38 -6.94
C TYR A 77 -6.31 0.67 -5.60
N SER A 78 -7.33 0.70 -4.74
CA SER A 78 -7.33 -0.08 -3.51
C SER A 78 -7.92 -1.47 -3.71
N ARG A 79 -7.56 -2.40 -2.83
CA ARG A 79 -8.14 -3.75 -2.80
C ARG A 79 -8.10 -4.33 -1.40
N VAL A 80 -9.09 -5.18 -1.12
CA VAL A 80 -9.02 -6.16 -0.04
C VAL A 80 -8.61 -7.51 -0.63
N GLY A 81 -7.66 -8.18 0.02
CA GLY A 81 -7.13 -9.47 -0.37
C GLY A 81 -7.18 -10.48 0.77
N LYS A 82 -6.93 -11.74 0.42
CA LYS A 82 -6.66 -12.81 1.36
C LYS A 82 -5.38 -13.52 0.92
N ASP A 83 -4.38 -13.54 1.80
CA ASP A 83 -3.15 -14.29 1.61
C ASP A 83 -3.03 -15.32 2.74
N LEU A 84 -3.19 -16.60 2.41
CA LEU A 84 -3.19 -17.71 3.37
C LEU A 84 -4.16 -17.44 4.53
N ASP A 85 -3.63 -17.12 5.70
CA ASP A 85 -4.34 -16.90 6.97
C ASP A 85 -4.50 -15.41 7.31
N PHE A 86 -4.21 -14.52 6.35
CA PHE A 86 -4.25 -13.07 6.55
C PHE A 86 -5.21 -12.39 5.59
N ILE A 87 -5.88 -11.34 6.09
CA ILE A 87 -6.65 -10.40 5.29
C ILE A 87 -5.76 -9.19 5.01
N THR A 88 -5.62 -8.80 3.75
CA THR A 88 -4.84 -7.62 3.38
C THR A 88 -5.76 -6.51 2.92
N VAL A 89 -5.40 -5.27 3.20
CA VAL A 89 -5.97 -4.09 2.54
C VAL A 89 -4.82 -3.24 2.03
N SER A 90 -4.83 -2.94 0.74
CA SER A 90 -3.67 -2.36 0.07
C SER A 90 -4.05 -1.40 -1.02
N ILE A 91 -3.08 -0.57 -1.39
CA ILE A 91 -3.10 0.23 -2.62
C ILE A 91 -2.10 -0.41 -3.58
N VAL A 92 -2.56 -0.67 -4.81
CA VAL A 92 -1.74 -1.14 -5.91
C VAL A 92 -1.48 0.02 -6.86
N ILE A 93 -0.21 0.27 -7.22
CA ILE A 93 0.24 1.41 -8.02
C ILE A 93 0.96 0.93 -9.28
N ARG A 94 0.54 1.42 -10.45
CA ARG A 94 1.20 1.22 -11.74
C ARG A 94 2.23 2.32 -12.00
N LEU A 95 3.52 1.98 -11.94
CA LEU A 95 4.64 2.93 -11.96
C LEU A 95 5.24 3.18 -13.36
N HIS A 96 4.84 2.40 -14.37
CA HIS A 96 5.42 2.38 -15.73
C HIS A 96 5.68 3.74 -16.39
N THR A 97 4.87 4.77 -16.14
CA THR A 97 5.00 6.11 -16.75
C THR A 97 5.79 7.13 -15.92
N PHE A 98 6.14 6.80 -14.68
CA PHE A 98 6.72 7.78 -13.75
C PHE A 98 8.25 7.75 -13.71
N SER A 99 8.88 8.93 -13.65
CA SER A 99 10.32 9.03 -13.35
C SER A 99 10.59 8.71 -11.87
N GLU A 100 11.85 8.48 -11.51
CA GLU A 100 12.26 8.22 -10.12
C GLU A 100 11.74 9.27 -9.13
N GLY A 101 11.92 10.56 -9.41
CA GLY A 101 11.41 11.63 -8.54
C GLY A 101 9.88 11.64 -8.43
N GLN A 102 9.16 11.23 -9.47
CA GLN A 102 7.70 11.09 -9.41
C GLN A 102 7.28 9.86 -8.59
N ILE A 103 8.07 8.78 -8.61
CA ILE A 103 7.83 7.60 -7.77
C ILE A 103 7.95 7.98 -6.29
N HIS A 104 8.96 8.75 -5.92
CA HIS A 104 9.14 9.24 -4.54
C HIS A 104 7.96 10.10 -4.08
N GLN A 105 7.52 11.05 -4.93
CA GLN A 105 6.33 11.86 -4.64
C GLN A 105 5.07 11.02 -4.47
N ILE A 106 4.87 10.02 -5.32
CA ILE A 106 3.74 9.08 -5.20
C ILE A 106 3.86 8.29 -3.90
N ALA A 107 5.06 7.82 -3.55
CA ALA A 107 5.31 7.10 -2.31
C ALA A 107 4.90 7.95 -1.08
N ASP A 108 5.28 9.23 -1.04
CA ASP A 108 4.87 10.14 0.03
C ASP A 108 3.35 10.32 0.13
N VAL A 109 2.69 10.55 -1.01
CA VAL A 109 1.22 10.69 -1.04
C VAL A 109 0.56 9.42 -0.54
N ILE A 110 1.01 8.25 -0.99
CA ILE A 110 0.45 6.96 -0.59
C ILE A 110 0.66 6.73 0.92
N MET A 111 1.83 7.03 1.46
CA MET A 111 2.08 6.89 2.89
C MET A 111 1.23 7.81 3.75
N ASN A 112 1.00 9.04 3.29
CA ASN A 112 0.07 9.95 3.97
C ASN A 112 -1.35 9.37 4.00
N ILE A 113 -1.82 8.80 2.89
CA ILE A 113 -3.13 8.12 2.83
C ILE A 113 -3.18 6.94 3.81
N LEU A 114 -2.14 6.10 3.87
CA LEU A 114 -2.08 4.97 4.80
C LEU A 114 -2.16 5.45 6.26
N ARG A 115 -1.40 6.48 6.63
CA ARG A 115 -1.35 7.03 7.99
C ARG A 115 -2.69 7.58 8.48
N GLU A 116 -3.52 8.12 7.58
CA GLU A 116 -4.86 8.64 7.94
C GLU A 116 -5.78 7.58 8.57
N VAL A 117 -5.60 6.31 8.19
CA VAL A 117 -6.46 5.18 8.61
C VAL A 117 -5.66 3.99 9.11
N ASN A 118 -4.45 4.25 9.62
CA ASN A 118 -3.55 3.20 10.08
C ASN A 118 -4.19 2.40 11.22
N PRO A 119 -4.44 1.09 11.03
CA PRO A 119 -5.12 0.27 12.02
C PRO A 119 -4.26 -0.10 13.23
N TYR A 120 -2.95 0.18 13.19
CA TYR A 120 -1.98 -0.13 14.25
C TYR A 120 -1.75 1.02 15.21
N TYR A 121 -2.16 2.23 14.85
CA TYR A 121 -2.18 3.35 15.77
C TYR A 121 -3.47 3.29 16.59
N GLU A 122 -3.35 2.77 17.82
CA GLU A 122 -4.43 2.83 18.80
C GLU A 122 -4.82 4.29 19.06
N LYS A 123 -6.14 4.55 19.08
CA LYS A 123 -6.74 5.72 19.72
C LYS A 123 -7.43 5.27 21.00
#